data_AF-A0A0Q6QTD7-F1
#
_entry.id   AF-A0A0Q6QTD7-F1
#
_cell.length_a   1.000
_cell.length_b   1.000
_cell.length_c   1.000
_cell.angle_alpha   90.00
_cell.angle_beta   90.00
_cell.angle_gamma   90.00
#
_symmetry.space_group_name_H-M   'P 1'
#
loop_
_entity.id
_entity.type
_entity.pdbx_description
1 polymer ?
#
loop_
_entity_poly.entity_id
_entity_poly.type
_entity_poly.pdbx_seq_one_letter_code
_entity_poly.pdbx_strand_id
1 'polypeptide(L)'
;MAKKRLPSPEHADTLSLNALRSLVTGLLERSQQAEARLEKLEADNIQLREENAALRLDNTRLKLENQLLRDEIARLKNLPPRPPFRASGMDKATDSNPGDKQPSKKKPRGPKLDVKRVSRQEILRVAAPAGSRFKGYRSCFVRDLVLRAELVHYRREC
;
A
#
# COMPACT_ATOMS: atom_id res chain seq x y z
N MET A 1 -32.39 1.21 -23.58
CA MET A 1 -32.51 1.17 -25.06
C MET A 1 -32.16 -0.24 -25.53
N ALA A 2 -33.13 -1.02 -25.99
CA ALA A 2 -32.88 -2.38 -26.48
C ALA A 2 -31.94 -2.34 -27.69
N LYS A 3 -30.80 -3.03 -27.62
CA LYS A 3 -29.87 -3.16 -28.75
C LYS A 3 -30.59 -3.95 -29.85
N LYS A 4 -31.14 -3.27 -30.86
CA LYS A 4 -31.65 -3.92 -32.08
C LYS A 4 -30.49 -4.70 -32.69
N ARG A 5 -30.48 -6.01 -32.47
CA ARG A 5 -29.47 -6.93 -33.01
C ARG A 5 -29.61 -6.94 -34.53
N LEU A 6 -28.47 -6.86 -35.22
CA LEU A 6 -28.47 -7.03 -36.67
C LEU A 6 -28.90 -8.47 -36.99
N PRO A 7 -29.69 -8.68 -38.06
CA PRO A 7 -29.98 -10.01 -38.55
C PRO A 7 -28.68 -10.75 -38.88
N SER A 8 -28.67 -12.07 -38.66
CA SER A 8 -27.52 -12.92 -38.99
C SER A 8 -27.20 -12.79 -40.49
N PRO A 9 -25.91 -12.71 -40.89
CA PRO A 9 -25.52 -12.60 -42.30
C PRO A 9 -26.07 -13.76 -43.15
N GLU A 10 -26.30 -14.93 -42.54
CA GLU A 10 -26.85 -16.12 -43.19
C GLU A 10 -28.29 -15.96 -43.70
N HIS A 11 -29.04 -14.97 -43.19
CA HIS A 11 -30.41 -14.71 -43.61
C HIS A 11 -30.55 -13.44 -44.47
N ALA A 12 -29.43 -12.84 -44.90
CA ALA A 12 -29.44 -11.61 -45.69
C ALA A 12 -30.23 -11.76 -47.01
N ASP A 13 -30.17 -12.94 -47.63
CA ASP A 13 -30.84 -13.24 -48.90
C ASP A 13 -32.37 -13.35 -48.78
N THR A 14 -32.88 -13.53 -47.56
CA THR A 14 -34.34 -13.61 -47.28
C THR A 14 -34.98 -12.24 -47.08
N LEU A 15 -34.18 -11.18 -46.99
CA LEU A 15 -34.66 -9.83 -46.74
C LEU A 15 -35.18 -9.18 -48.02
N SER A 16 -36.34 -8.52 -47.92
CA SER A 16 -36.82 -7.68 -49.02
C SER A 16 -35.84 -6.53 -49.31
N LEU A 17 -35.80 -6.07 -50.55
CA LEU A 17 -34.92 -4.99 -51.00
C LEU A 17 -35.12 -3.68 -50.20
N ASN A 18 -36.36 -3.40 -49.76
CA ASN A 18 -36.67 -2.26 -48.89
C ASN A 18 -36.12 -2.45 -47.46
N ALA A 19 -36.18 -3.68 -46.92
CA ALA A 19 -35.59 -4.00 -45.61
C ALA A 19 -34.06 -3.81 -45.64
N LEU A 20 -33.39 -4.27 -46.69
CA LEU A 20 -31.96 -4.07 -46.89
C LEU A 20 -31.59 -2.57 -46.97
N ARG A 21 -32.33 -1.77 -47.76
CA ARG A 21 -32.11 -0.31 -47.84
C ARG A 21 -32.29 0.39 -46.50
N SER A 22 -33.32 0.03 -45.73
CA SER A 22 -33.57 0.60 -44.39
C SER A 22 -32.48 0.21 -43.38
N LEU A 23 -31.94 -1.00 -43.50
CA LEU A 23 -30.87 -1.48 -42.63
C LEU A 23 -29.55 -0.79 -42.94
N VAL A 24 -29.21 -0.65 -44.22
CA VAL A 24 -27.97 0.02 -44.65
C VAL A 24 -27.98 1.51 -44.26
N THR A 25 -29.10 2.21 -44.45
CA THR A 25 -29.24 3.61 -44.01
C THR A 25 -29.13 3.72 -42.48
N GLY A 26 -29.80 2.86 -41.73
CA GLY A 26 -29.69 2.83 -40.26
C GLY A 26 -28.29 2.43 -39.74
N LEU A 27 -27.53 1.62 -40.48
CA LEU A 27 -26.13 1.32 -40.18
C LEU A 27 -25.22 2.51 -40.47
N LEU A 28 -25.42 3.20 -41.59
CA LEU A 28 -24.67 4.41 -41.96
C LEU A 28 -24.85 5.50 -40.90
N GLU A 29 -26.09 5.77 -40.48
CA GLU A 29 -26.38 6.74 -39.41
C GLU A 29 -25.69 6.36 -38.09
N ARG A 30 -25.67 5.07 -37.74
CA ARG A 30 -24.98 4.60 -36.54
C ARG A 30 -23.46 4.72 -36.66
N SER A 31 -22.89 4.51 -37.85
CA SER A 31 -21.46 4.70 -38.12
C SER A 31 -21.10 6.17 -37.94
N GLN A 32 -21.85 7.08 -38.57
CA GLN A 32 -21.65 8.53 -38.44
C GLN A 32 -21.78 9.00 -36.98
N GLN A 33 -22.76 8.48 -36.25
CA GLN A 33 -22.89 8.77 -34.81
C GLN A 33 -21.73 8.20 -33.98
N ALA A 34 -21.16 7.05 -34.36
CA ALA A 34 -20.01 6.48 -33.68
C ALA A 34 -18.74 7.30 -33.97
N GLU A 35 -18.53 7.70 -35.22
CA GLU A 35 -17.43 8.58 -35.65
C GLU A 35 -17.48 9.92 -34.91
N ALA A 36 -18.62 10.60 -34.88
CA ALA A 36 -18.78 11.85 -34.13
C ALA A 36 -18.52 11.69 -32.61
N ARG A 37 -18.84 10.52 -32.04
CA ARG A 37 -18.51 10.21 -30.64
C ARG A 37 -17.02 9.95 -30.46
N LEU A 38 -16.35 9.30 -31.41
CA LEU A 38 -14.91 9.08 -31.37
C LEU A 38 -14.16 10.40 -31.46
N GLU A 39 -14.52 11.28 -32.39
CA GLU A 39 -13.91 12.62 -32.51
C GLU A 39 -14.04 13.41 -31.20
N LYS A 40 -15.22 13.37 -30.58
CA LYS A 40 -15.42 14.01 -29.27
C LYS A 40 -14.52 13.41 -28.19
N LEU A 41 -14.46 12.07 -28.10
CA LEU A 41 -13.61 11.40 -27.12
C LEU A 41 -12.12 11.65 -27.36
N GLU A 42 -11.70 11.79 -28.61
CA GLU A 42 -10.32 12.13 -28.96
C GLU A 42 -9.97 13.55 -28.51
N ALA A 43 -10.85 14.52 -28.76
CA ALA A 43 -10.71 15.88 -28.27
C ALA A 43 -10.62 15.94 -26.73
N ASP A 44 -11.54 15.25 -26.04
CA ASP A 44 -11.54 15.16 -24.57
C ASP A 44 -10.24 14.51 -24.05
N ASN A 45 -9.73 13.47 -24.73
CA ASN A 45 -8.47 12.82 -24.36
C ASN A 45 -7.25 13.73 -24.54
N ILE A 46 -7.22 14.54 -25.60
CA ILE A 46 -6.13 15.50 -25.83
C ILE A 46 -6.14 16.54 -24.70
N GLN A 47 -7.30 17.12 -24.41
CA GLN A 47 -7.46 18.09 -23.33
C GLN A 47 -7.04 17.50 -21.98
N LEU A 48 -7.50 16.29 -21.64
CA LEU A 48 -7.11 15.62 -20.39
C LEU A 48 -5.61 15.35 -20.31
N ARG A 49 -4.93 15.06 -21.44
CA ARG A 49 -3.48 14.86 -21.45
C ARG A 49 -2.73 16.16 -21.19
N GLU A 50 -3.19 17.26 -21.77
CA GLU A 50 -2.62 18.60 -21.55
C GLU A 50 -2.80 19.04 -20.09
N GLU A 51 -4.01 18.90 -19.54
CA GLU A 51 -4.30 19.19 -18.13
C GLU A 51 -3.43 18.33 -17.20
N ASN A 52 -3.30 17.03 -17.48
CA ASN A 52 -2.43 16.15 -16.70
C ASN A 52 -0.95 16.56 -16.77
N ALA A 53 -0.48 17.03 -17.93
CA ALA A 53 0.89 17.50 -18.09
C ALA A 53 1.13 18.77 -17.26
N ALA A 54 0.20 19.73 -17.32
CA ALA A 54 0.24 20.95 -16.52
C ALA A 54 0.24 20.65 -15.01
N LEU A 55 -0.69 19.80 -14.55
CA LEU A 55 -0.78 19.40 -13.14
C LEU A 55 0.48 18.70 -12.64
N ARG A 56 1.18 17.93 -13.50
CA ARG A 56 2.46 17.30 -13.14
C ARG A 56 3.55 18.34 -12.93
N LEU A 57 3.63 19.37 -13.78
CA LEU A 57 4.59 20.47 -13.62
C LEU A 57 4.31 21.28 -12.35
N ASP A 58 3.06 21.58 -12.06
CA ASP A 58 2.69 22.28 -10.83
C ASP A 58 3.00 21.43 -9.59
N ASN A 59 2.76 20.12 -9.66
CA ASN A 59 3.06 19.22 -8.56
C ASN A 59 4.57 19.13 -8.28
N THR A 60 5.42 19.10 -9.31
CA THR A 60 6.88 19.11 -9.10
C THR A 60 7.34 20.44 -8.52
N ARG A 61 6.81 21.56 -9.00
CA ARG A 61 7.09 22.90 -8.45
C ARG A 61 6.69 23.00 -6.98
N LEU A 62 5.45 22.65 -6.64
CA LEU A 62 4.96 22.69 -5.26
C LEU A 62 5.74 21.75 -4.33
N LYS A 63 6.19 20.59 -4.82
CA LYS A 63 7.05 19.68 -4.06
C LYS A 63 8.42 20.28 -3.77
N LEU A 64 9.00 21.03 -4.71
CA LEU A 64 10.27 21.73 -4.48
C LEU A 64 10.09 22.87 -3.47
N GLU A 65 9.07 23.70 -3.65
CA GLU A 65 8.75 24.80 -2.72
C GLU A 65 8.47 24.27 -1.30
N ASN A 66 7.69 23.19 -1.17
CA ASN A 66 7.45 22.56 0.14
C ASN A 66 8.74 22.03 0.78
N GLN A 67 9.67 21.50 -0.02
CA GLN A 67 10.96 21.02 0.50
C GLN A 67 11.79 22.19 1.02
N LEU A 68 11.88 23.28 0.26
CA LEU A 68 12.59 24.49 0.69
C LEU A 68 12.00 25.05 1.99
N LEU A 69 10.68 25.12 2.10
CA LEU A 69 10.02 25.59 3.33
C LEU A 69 10.26 24.66 4.52
N ARG A 70 10.27 23.33 4.30
CA ARG A 70 10.57 22.36 5.37
C ARG A 70 12.00 22.49 5.85
N ASP A 71 12.95 22.68 4.93
CA ASP A 71 14.36 22.86 5.26
C ASP A 71 14.57 24.18 6.03
N GLU A 72 13.88 25.25 5.62
CA GLU A 72 13.90 26.53 6.34
C GLU A 72 13.30 26.43 7.75
N ILE A 73 12.17 25.72 7.91
CA ILE A 73 11.60 25.43 9.24
C ILE A 73 12.57 24.63 10.10
N ALA A 74 13.25 23.63 9.53
CA ALA A 74 14.24 22.83 10.26
C ALA A 74 15.41 23.69 10.75
N ARG A 75 15.92 24.59 9.88
CA ARG A 75 16.94 25.58 10.22
C ARG A 75 16.50 26.47 11.37
N LEU A 76 15.30 27.08 11.28
CA LEU A 76 14.76 27.97 12.31
C LEU A 76 14.52 27.26 13.65
N LYS A 77 14.19 25.97 13.62
CA LYS A 77 13.96 25.15 14.82
C LYS A 77 15.22 24.50 15.37
N ASN A 78 16.41 24.80 14.81
CA ASN A 78 17.68 24.15 15.17
C ASN A 78 17.60 22.61 15.11
N LEU A 79 16.80 22.07 14.19
CA LEU A 79 16.74 20.64 13.93
C LEU A 79 17.95 20.22 13.09
N PRO A 80 18.43 18.96 13.23
CA PRO A 80 19.52 18.46 12.39
C PRO A 80 19.14 18.58 10.90
N PRO A 81 20.09 18.95 10.03
CA PRO A 81 19.82 19.14 8.61
C PRO A 81 19.35 17.84 7.98
N ARG A 82 18.53 17.97 6.93
CA ARG A 82 18.02 16.83 6.19
C ARG A 82 19.20 15.96 5.70
N PRO A 83 19.25 14.67 6.06
CA PRO A 83 20.33 13.81 5.61
C PRO A 83 20.29 13.67 4.08
N PRO A 84 21.46 13.57 3.41
CA PRO A 84 21.49 13.40 1.97
C PRO A 84 20.78 12.10 1.58
N PHE A 85 19.75 12.22 0.75
CA PHE A 85 19.04 11.05 0.23
C PHE A 85 19.94 10.35 -0.78
N ARG A 86 20.41 9.15 -0.42
CA ARG A 86 20.92 8.20 -1.42
C ARG A 86 19.73 7.48 -2.04
N ALA A 87 19.83 7.14 -3.33
CA ALA A 87 18.87 6.24 -3.98
C ALA A 87 18.66 4.99 -3.11
N SER A 88 17.41 4.54 -2.97
CA SER A 88 17.10 3.35 -2.16
C SER A 88 17.90 2.17 -2.71
N GLY A 89 18.64 1.47 -1.85
CA GLY A 89 19.41 0.29 -2.24
C GLY A 89 18.58 -0.92 -2.65
N MET A 90 17.30 -0.75 -3.02
CA MET A 90 16.45 -1.82 -3.54
C MET A 90 17.01 -2.39 -4.85
N ASP A 91 17.67 -1.57 -5.67
CA ASP A 91 18.32 -2.03 -6.91
C ASP A 91 19.48 -3.00 -6.65
N LYS A 92 20.08 -2.96 -5.45
CA LYS A 92 21.13 -3.90 -5.06
C LYS A 92 20.60 -5.29 -4.70
N ALA A 93 19.30 -5.42 -4.44
CA ALA A 93 18.69 -6.72 -4.15
C ALA A 93 18.46 -7.55 -5.42
N THR A 94 18.51 -6.93 -6.60
CA THR A 94 18.41 -7.59 -7.90
C THR A 94 19.74 -8.16 -8.42
N ASP A 95 20.88 -7.71 -7.87
CA ASP A 95 22.24 -8.15 -8.25
C ASP A 95 22.89 -9.09 -7.19
N SER A 96 22.13 -10.01 -6.61
CA SER A 96 22.69 -10.90 -5.58
C SER A 96 23.63 -11.96 -6.18
N ASN A 97 24.93 -11.71 -6.13
CA ASN A 97 25.99 -12.70 -6.35
C ASN A 97 26.08 -13.64 -5.12
N PRO A 98 26.27 -14.97 -5.25
CA PRO A 98 26.14 -15.95 -4.16
C PRO A 98 27.31 -15.98 -3.16
N GLY A 99 28.08 -14.90 -3.04
CA GLY A 99 29.25 -14.81 -2.16
C GLY A 99 29.12 -13.86 -0.97
N ASP A 100 27.99 -13.17 -0.82
CA ASP A 100 27.91 -12.10 0.16
C ASP A 100 27.74 -12.62 1.60
N LYS A 101 28.71 -12.27 2.44
CA LYS A 101 28.88 -12.81 3.80
C LYS A 101 27.64 -12.53 4.63
N GLN A 102 27.13 -13.59 5.28
CA GLN A 102 26.00 -13.52 6.20
C GLN A 102 26.14 -12.32 7.15
N PRO A 103 25.16 -11.39 7.20
CA PRO A 103 25.22 -10.28 8.12
C PRO A 103 25.24 -10.83 9.53
N SER A 104 26.32 -10.52 10.27
CA SER A 104 26.47 -10.89 11.67
C SER A 104 25.17 -10.60 12.44
N LYS A 105 24.61 -11.63 13.09
CA LYS A 105 23.33 -11.53 13.80
C LYS A 105 23.42 -10.36 14.79
N LYS A 106 22.68 -9.29 14.48
CA LYS A 106 22.61 -8.10 15.34
C LYS A 106 22.20 -8.54 16.74
N LYS A 107 22.98 -8.15 17.75
CA LYS A 107 22.65 -8.43 19.16
C LYS A 107 21.23 -7.91 19.45
N PRO A 108 20.34 -8.71 20.05
CA PRO A 108 18.99 -8.26 20.35
C PRO A 108 19.04 -7.04 21.27
N ARG A 109 18.28 -5.99 20.92
CA ARG A 109 18.14 -4.76 21.70
C ARG A 109 16.74 -4.68 22.29
N GLY A 110 16.60 -4.04 23.46
CA GLY A 110 15.31 -3.81 24.12
C GLY A 110 14.78 -5.00 24.95
N PRO A 111 13.45 -5.12 25.16
CA PRO A 111 12.80 -6.13 26.01
C PRO A 111 13.17 -7.59 25.72
N LYS A 112 13.78 -7.87 24.56
CA LYS A 112 14.34 -9.18 24.20
C LYS A 112 15.53 -9.62 25.06
N LEU A 113 16.15 -8.73 25.86
CA LEU A 113 17.20 -9.09 26.83
C LEU A 113 16.64 -9.55 28.18
N ASP A 114 15.36 -9.32 28.47
CA ASP A 114 14.74 -9.66 29.76
C ASP A 114 14.68 -11.16 30.02
N VAL A 115 14.84 -11.98 28.98
CA VAL A 115 14.93 -13.44 29.08
C VAL A 115 16.02 -13.87 30.06
N LYS A 116 17.09 -13.08 30.25
CA LYS A 116 18.15 -13.35 31.22
C LYS A 116 17.85 -12.84 32.64
N ARG A 117 16.76 -12.11 32.85
CA ARG A 117 16.36 -11.45 34.10
C ARG A 117 15.02 -11.96 34.65
N VAL A 118 14.66 -13.20 34.33
CA VAL A 118 13.40 -13.82 34.80
C VAL A 118 13.41 -13.87 36.33
N SER A 119 12.45 -13.19 36.96
CA SER A 119 12.35 -13.12 38.43
C SER A 119 11.52 -14.26 39.02
N ARG A 120 10.59 -14.82 38.25
CA ARG A 120 9.72 -15.94 38.64
C ARG A 120 9.38 -16.78 37.40
N GLN A 121 9.30 -18.10 37.56
CA GLN A 121 8.81 -19.02 36.55
C GLN A 121 7.48 -19.62 37.01
N GLU A 122 6.50 -19.67 36.10
CA GLU A 122 5.21 -20.30 36.35
C GLU A 122 4.88 -21.29 35.22
N ILE A 123 4.50 -22.51 35.61
CA ILE A 123 4.13 -23.56 34.65
C ILE A 123 2.61 -23.56 34.51
N LEU A 124 2.13 -23.10 33.36
CA LEU A 124 0.71 -23.12 33.02
C LEU A 124 0.29 -24.55 32.64
N ARG A 125 -0.50 -25.19 33.51
CA ARG A 125 -1.08 -26.51 33.25
C ARG A 125 -2.38 -26.34 32.47
N VAL A 126 -2.55 -27.14 31.42
CA VAL A 126 -3.76 -27.17 30.60
C VAL A 126 -4.40 -28.55 30.74
N ALA A 127 -5.73 -28.60 30.83
CA ALA A 127 -6.48 -29.85 30.78
C ALA A 127 -6.39 -30.44 29.37
N ALA A 128 -5.55 -31.46 29.20
CA ALA A 128 -5.32 -32.07 27.91
C ALA A 128 -6.41 -33.10 27.58
N PRO A 129 -6.93 -33.14 26.33
CA PRO A 129 -7.88 -34.16 25.90
C PRO A 129 -7.31 -35.58 25.97
N ALA A 130 -8.19 -36.58 26.11
CA ALA A 130 -7.81 -37.99 26.12
C ALA A 130 -7.01 -38.38 24.85
N GLY A 131 -5.92 -39.13 25.03
CA GLY A 131 -4.99 -39.49 23.95
C GLY A 131 -3.87 -38.47 23.68
N SER A 132 -3.89 -37.32 24.35
CA SER A 132 -2.80 -36.33 24.24
C SER A 132 -1.53 -36.81 24.97
N ARG A 133 -0.35 -36.51 24.39
CA ARG A 133 0.96 -36.80 25.01
C ARG A 133 1.73 -35.51 25.27
N PHE A 134 2.37 -35.43 26.43
CA PHE A 134 3.25 -34.32 26.78
C PHE A 134 4.48 -34.26 25.86
N LYS A 135 4.71 -33.10 25.23
CA LYS A 135 5.84 -32.88 24.30
C LYS A 135 6.93 -31.97 24.89
N GLY A 136 6.71 -31.39 26.07
CA GLY A 136 7.60 -30.40 26.68
C GLY A 136 6.92 -29.03 26.86
N TYR A 137 7.69 -28.07 27.37
CA TYR A 137 7.23 -26.71 27.62
C TYR A 137 7.61 -25.75 26.49
N ARG A 138 6.71 -24.81 26.17
CA ARG A 138 6.99 -23.69 25.28
C ARG A 138 7.12 -22.41 26.10
N SER A 139 8.28 -21.75 26.00
CA SER A 139 8.52 -20.51 26.75
C SER A 139 7.78 -19.32 26.17
N CYS A 140 7.15 -18.54 27.04
CA CYS A 140 6.59 -17.22 26.75
C CYS A 140 7.04 -16.29 27.88
N PHE A 141 7.57 -15.10 27.56
CA PHE A 141 8.06 -14.14 28.55
C PHE A 141 7.17 -12.90 28.54
N VAL A 142 6.61 -12.56 29.69
CA VAL A 142 5.77 -11.38 29.91
C VAL A 142 6.38 -10.56 31.04
N ARG A 143 6.32 -9.23 30.93
CA ARG A 143 6.83 -8.31 31.96
C ARG A 143 5.64 -7.75 32.75
N ASP A 144 5.46 -8.24 33.97
CA ASP A 144 4.41 -7.78 34.89
C ASP A 144 4.91 -6.66 35.83
N LEU A 145 3.97 -5.87 36.34
CA LEU A 145 4.22 -4.87 37.38
C LEU A 145 3.69 -5.39 38.71
N VAL A 146 4.57 -5.47 39.72
CA VAL A 146 4.18 -5.85 41.09
C VAL A 146 3.96 -4.58 41.89
N LEU A 147 2.69 -4.24 42.14
CA LEU A 147 2.31 -3.15 43.03
C LEU A 147 2.03 -3.71 44.43
N ARG A 148 2.64 -3.12 45.46
CA ARG A 148 2.47 -3.53 46.86
C ARG A 148 2.08 -2.32 47.70
N ALA A 149 1.05 -2.47 48.52
CA ALA A 149 0.73 -1.48 49.54
C ALA A 149 1.68 -1.64 50.73
N GLU A 150 2.32 -0.54 51.14
CA GLU A 150 3.21 -0.50 52.29
C GLU A 150 2.76 0.59 53.26
N LEU A 151 2.73 0.27 54.55
CA LEU A 151 2.44 1.24 55.61
C LEU A 151 3.76 1.78 56.14
N VAL A 152 4.07 3.03 55.84
CA VAL A 152 5.31 3.69 56.26
C VAL A 152 5.01 4.70 57.35
N HIS A 153 5.60 4.51 58.54
CA HIS A 153 5.52 5.46 59.65
C HIS A 153 6.66 6.46 59.55
N TYR A 154 6.36 7.66 59.06
CA TYR A 154 7.31 8.76 59.00
C TYR A 154 7.31 9.54 60.33
N ARG A 155 8.50 9.82 60.86
CA ARG A 155 8.71 10.76 61.98
C ARG A 155 9.56 11.92 61.48
N ARG A 156 9.19 13.14 61.86
CA ARG A 156 9.97 14.35 61.55
C ARG A 156 10.81 14.72 62.77
N GLU A 157 12.03 15.19 62.53
CA GLU A 157 12.89 15.82 63.53
C GLU A 157 12.21 17.11 64.07
N CYS A 158 12.39 17.39 65.36
CA CYS A 158 11.88 18.56 66.06
C CYS A 158 13.04 19.37 66.62
#